data_AF-A0A519U190-F1
#
_entry.id   AF-A0A519U190-F1
#
_cell.length_a   1.000
_cell.length_b   1.000
_cell.length_c   1.000
_cell.angle_alpha   90.00
_cell.angle_beta   90.00
_cell.angle_gamma   90.00
#
_symmetry.space_group_name_H-M   'P 1'
#
loop_
_entity.id
_entity.type
_entity.pdbx_description
1 polymer ?
#
loop_
_entity_poly.entity_id
_entity_poly.type
_entity_poly.pdbx_seq_one_letter_code
_entity_poly.pdbx_strand_id
1 'polypeptide(L)'
;MQHGKNYDAKNMLYVFRLPQMAEEIALTSEIQVRRSNREFLLQIRRGEFAYAELVAEAEQLVGRVEVAFAISTLAEAPGKAAAEAALRHVHQAFYTRVAS
;
A
#
# COMPACT_ATOMS: atom_id res chain seq x y z
N MET A 1 19.81 29.88 -3.62
CA MET A 1 19.70 28.45 -3.93
C MET A 1 18.24 28.06 -3.79
N GLN A 2 17.51 28.08 -4.89
CA GLN A 2 16.05 28.00 -4.86
C GLN A 2 15.63 27.04 -5.96
N HIS A 3 15.54 25.73 -5.67
CA HIS A 3 14.92 24.74 -6.56
C HIS A 3 14.53 23.48 -5.77
N GLY A 4 13.26 23.06 -5.85
CA GLY A 4 12.88 21.64 -5.74
C GLY A 4 11.94 21.21 -4.60
N LYS A 5 11.83 21.94 -3.48
CA LYS A 5 11.08 21.46 -2.28
C LYS A 5 9.57 21.76 -2.29
N ASN A 6 8.95 21.88 -3.46
CA ASN A 6 7.51 22.20 -3.63
C ASN A 6 6.73 21.06 -4.32
N TYR A 7 7.19 19.81 -4.22
CA TYR A 7 6.31 18.70 -4.58
C TYR A 7 5.35 18.41 -3.43
N ASP A 8 4.19 17.85 -3.73
CA ASP A 8 3.22 17.47 -2.70
C ASP A 8 3.78 16.30 -1.87
N ALA A 9 4.54 16.63 -0.83
CA ALA A 9 5.19 15.67 0.05
C ALA A 9 4.17 14.78 0.79
N LYS A 10 2.94 15.25 0.98
CA LYS A 10 1.85 14.45 1.56
C LYS A 10 1.44 13.36 0.58
N ASN A 11 1.28 13.68 -0.70
CA ASN A 11 0.97 12.69 -1.72
C ASN A 11 2.15 11.77 -2.01
N MET A 12 3.38 12.29 -1.94
CA MET A 12 4.58 11.53 -2.26
C MET A 12 4.79 10.35 -1.30
N LEU A 13 4.44 10.47 -0.02
CA LEU A 13 4.46 9.30 0.89
C LEU A 13 3.63 8.13 0.34
N TYR A 14 2.45 8.41 -0.22
CA TYR A 14 1.55 7.36 -0.72
C TYR A 14 2.06 6.71 -2.00
N VAL A 15 2.83 7.44 -2.81
CA VAL A 15 3.53 6.92 -4.00
C VAL A 15 4.50 5.80 -3.63
N PHE A 16 5.04 5.79 -2.42
CA PHE A 16 5.88 4.70 -1.92
C PHE A 16 5.08 3.68 -1.13
N ARG A 17 4.24 4.14 -0.21
CA ARG A 17 3.53 3.26 0.73
C ARG A 17 2.65 2.24 0.00
N LEU A 18 1.85 2.68 -0.98
CA LEU A 18 0.89 1.80 -1.62
C LEU A 18 1.57 0.77 -2.53
N PRO A 19 2.53 1.14 -3.40
CA PRO A 19 3.19 0.15 -4.25
C PRO A 19 4.10 -0.81 -3.45
N GLN A 20 4.76 -0.35 -2.38
CA GLN A 20 5.48 -1.27 -1.48
C GLN A 20 4.54 -2.30 -0.85
N MET A 21 3.37 -1.87 -0.40
CA MET A 21 2.36 -2.81 0.11
C MET A 21 1.85 -3.73 -1.00
N ALA A 22 1.71 -3.25 -2.23
CA ALA A 22 1.28 -4.06 -3.36
C ALA A 22 2.32 -5.14 -3.71
N GLU A 23 3.61 -4.79 -3.72
CA GLU A 23 4.74 -5.73 -3.89
C GLU A 23 4.72 -6.81 -2.80
N GLU A 24 4.57 -6.41 -1.53
CA GLU A 24 4.49 -7.35 -0.40
C GLU A 24 3.28 -8.28 -0.50
N ILE A 25 2.10 -7.75 -0.86
CA ILE A 25 0.88 -8.55 -1.05
C ILE A 25 1.09 -9.57 -2.17
N ALA A 26 1.67 -9.16 -3.30
CA ALA A 26 1.94 -10.05 -4.43
C ALA A 26 2.88 -11.22 -4.04
N LEU A 27 3.88 -10.94 -3.20
CA LEU A 27 4.90 -11.90 -2.79
C LEU A 27 4.47 -12.81 -1.61
N THR A 28 3.69 -12.27 -0.67
CA THR A 28 3.40 -12.95 0.61
C THR A 28 1.93 -13.35 0.76
N SER A 29 1.04 -12.81 -0.08
CA SER A 29 -0.41 -12.90 0.08
C SER A 29 -0.93 -12.32 1.42
N GLU A 30 -0.15 -11.48 2.10
CA GLU A 30 -0.50 -10.84 3.37
C GLU A 30 -0.62 -9.32 3.26
N ILE A 31 -1.57 -8.71 3.98
CA ILE A 31 -1.72 -7.26 4.04
C ILE A 31 -0.96 -6.70 5.26
N GLN A 32 0.23 -6.16 5.03
CA GLN A 32 1.08 -5.55 6.06
C GLN A 32 0.71 -4.07 6.31
N VAL A 33 -0.36 -3.85 7.09
CA VAL A 33 -0.89 -2.51 7.40
C VAL A 33 0.11 -1.64 8.19
N ARG A 34 0.82 -2.25 9.16
CA ARG A 34 1.85 -1.57 9.96
C ARG A 34 3.17 -1.59 9.19
N ARG A 35 3.67 -0.42 8.85
CA ARG A 35 4.87 -0.26 8.03
C ARG A 35 6.13 -0.37 8.88
N SER A 36 7.02 -1.30 8.52
CA SER A 36 8.35 -1.41 9.12
C SER A 36 9.23 -0.21 8.79
N ASN A 37 9.07 0.36 7.58
CA ASN A 37 9.79 1.55 7.10
C ASN A 37 9.09 2.88 7.44
N ARG A 38 8.43 2.97 8.60
CA ARG A 38 7.67 4.17 9.01
C ARG A 38 8.49 5.46 8.95
N GLU A 39 9.74 5.44 9.41
CA GLU A 39 10.56 6.64 9.46
C GLU A 39 10.89 7.15 8.05
N PHE A 40 11.27 6.27 7.12
CA PHE A 40 11.48 6.61 5.72
C PHE A 40 10.27 7.33 5.10
N LEU A 41 9.06 6.79 5.32
CA LEU A 41 7.83 7.42 4.84
C LEU A 41 7.62 8.82 5.42
N LEU A 42 7.95 9.02 6.70
CA LEU A 42 7.86 10.34 7.33
C LEU A 42 8.93 11.32 6.81
N GLN A 43 10.14 10.86 6.50
CA GLN A 43 11.18 11.69 5.87
C GLN A 43 10.72 12.22 4.50
N ILE A 44 10.08 11.36 3.69
CA ILE A 44 9.46 11.79 2.41
C ILE A 44 8.40 12.86 2.66
N ARG A 45 7.51 12.64 3.64
CA ARG A 45 6.46 13.60 3.99
C ARG A 45 7.02 14.94 4.48
N ARG A 46 8.20 14.94 5.10
CA ARG A 46 8.92 16.14 5.54
C ARG A 46 9.73 16.80 4.42
N GLY A 47 9.74 16.25 3.21
CA GLY A 47 10.45 16.80 2.06
C GLY A 47 11.98 16.72 2.20
N GLU A 48 12.47 15.67 2.86
CA GLU A 48 13.91 15.47 3.11
C GLU A 48 14.70 15.01 1.87
N PHE A 49 14.02 14.48 0.85
CA PHE A 49 14.61 13.99 -0.39
C PHE A 49 14.37 14.94 -1.57
N ALA A 50 15.24 14.90 -2.58
CA ALA A 50 15.00 15.63 -3.81
C ALA A 50 13.89 14.95 -4.63
N TYR A 51 13.08 15.76 -5.31
CA TYR A 51 11.97 15.24 -6.12
C TYR A 51 12.42 14.24 -7.18
N ALA A 52 13.49 14.57 -7.92
CA ALA A 52 14.00 13.72 -8.99
C ALA A 52 14.46 12.34 -8.49
N GLU A 53 15.06 12.28 -7.30
CA GLU A 53 15.46 11.02 -6.65
C GLU A 53 14.23 10.17 -6.33
N LEU A 54 13.18 10.78 -5.76
CA LEU A 54 11.95 10.07 -5.43
C LEU A 54 11.21 9.57 -6.66
N VAL A 55 11.18 10.33 -7.76
CA VAL A 55 10.54 9.89 -9.00
C VAL A 55 11.24 8.67 -9.58
N ALA A 56 12.58 8.71 -9.66
CA ALA A 56 13.35 7.58 -10.18
C ALA A 56 13.16 6.30 -9.34
N GLU A 57 13.14 6.42 -8.01
CA GLU A 57 12.90 5.29 -7.10
C GLU A 57 11.47 4.75 -7.24
N ALA A 58 10.48 5.64 -7.39
CA ALA A 58 9.08 5.25 -7.55
C ALA A 58 8.86 4.48 -8.87
N GLU A 59 9.49 4.89 -9.97
CA GLU A 59 9.43 4.17 -11.25
C GLU A 59 10.00 2.75 -11.13
N GLN A 60 11.14 2.60 -10.44
CA GLN A 60 11.71 1.28 -10.17
C GLN A 60 10.79 0.41 -9.31
N LEU A 61 10.16 1.01 -8.30
CA LEU A 61 9.21 0.33 -7.43
C LEU A 61 7.98 -0.17 -8.20
N VAL A 62 7.44 0.63 -9.13
CA VAL A 62 6.34 0.18 -10.01
C VAL A 62 6.77 -1.02 -10.85
N GLY A 63 7.97 -0.99 -11.45
CA GLY A 63 8.48 -2.14 -12.21
C GLY A 63 8.62 -3.41 -11.35
N ARG A 64 9.03 -3.30 -10.08
CA ARG A 64 9.06 -4.45 -9.16
C ARG A 64 7.66 -4.98 -8.85
N VAL A 65 6.68 -4.10 -8.66
CA VAL A 65 5.28 -4.50 -8.45
C VAL A 65 4.76 -5.29 -9.64
N GLU A 66 5.02 -4.84 -10.87
CA GLU A 66 4.61 -5.54 -12.09
C GLU A 66 5.21 -6.95 -12.16
N VAL A 67 6.52 -7.08 -11.91
CA VAL A 67 7.20 -8.38 -11.86
C VAL A 67 6.63 -9.27 -10.75
N ALA A 68 6.38 -8.73 -9.56
CA ALA A 68 5.84 -9.49 -8.43
C ALA A 68 4.44 -10.04 -8.73
N PHE A 69 3.55 -9.22 -9.33
CA PHE A 69 2.21 -9.69 -9.71
C PHE A 69 2.23 -10.68 -10.88
N ALA A 70 3.17 -10.54 -11.82
CA ALA A 70 3.32 -11.49 -12.92
C ALA A 70 3.64 -12.93 -12.46
N ILE A 71 4.25 -13.09 -11.28
CA ILE A 71 4.58 -14.39 -10.68
C ILE A 71 3.73 -14.73 -9.46
N SER A 72 2.76 -13.88 -9.10
CA SER A 72 1.97 -14.06 -7.89
C SER A 72 1.01 -15.24 -8.02
N THR A 73 0.75 -15.92 -6.90
CA THR A 73 -0.26 -16.99 -6.81
C THR A 73 -1.65 -16.45 -6.45
N LEU A 74 -1.82 -15.14 -6.34
CA LEU A 74 -3.10 -14.52 -6.06
C LEU A 74 -4.07 -14.76 -7.24
N ALA A 75 -5.33 -15.02 -6.90
CA ALA A 75 -6.38 -15.10 -7.90
C ALA A 75 -6.62 -13.71 -8.53
N GLU A 76 -6.97 -13.70 -9.82
CA GLU A 76 -7.27 -12.48 -10.57
C GLU A 76 -8.43 -11.67 -9.94
N ALA A 77 -9.37 -12.37 -9.30
CA ALA A 77 -10.49 -11.76 -8.61
C ALA A 77 -10.79 -12.45 -7.27
N PRO A 78 -11.29 -11.71 -6.27
CA PRO A 78 -11.73 -12.29 -5.01
C PRO A 78 -12.95 -13.21 -5.23
N GLY A 79 -13.00 -14.31 -4.47
CA GLY A 79 -14.12 -15.25 -4.52
C GLY A 79 -15.41 -14.58 -4.02
N LYS A 80 -16.36 -14.32 -4.93
CA LYS A 80 -17.63 -13.63 -4.62
C LYS A 80 -18.38 -14.25 -3.44
N ALA A 81 -18.55 -15.57 -3.43
CA ALA A 81 -19.24 -16.28 -2.36
C ALA A 81 -18.54 -16.12 -1.00
N ALA A 82 -17.21 -16.13 -0.99
CA ALA A 82 -16.43 -15.91 0.23
C ALA A 82 -16.56 -14.46 0.73
N ALA A 83 -16.55 -13.47 -0.17
CA ALA A 83 -16.76 -12.07 0.18
C ALA A 83 -18.15 -11.83 0.77
N GLU A 84 -19.20 -12.41 0.17
CA GLU A 84 -20.56 -12.33 0.71
C GLU A 84 -20.70 -13.02 2.07
N ALA A 85 -20.05 -14.17 2.26
CA ALA A 85 -20.02 -14.85 3.55
C ALA A 85 -19.32 -14.02 4.62
N ALA A 86 -18.18 -13.40 4.29
CA ALA A 86 -17.47 -12.50 5.19
C ALA A 86 -18.32 -11.28 5.58
N LEU A 87 -19.04 -10.68 4.62
CA LEU A 87 -19.95 -9.56 4.89
C LEU A 87 -21.06 -9.95 5.89
N ARG A 88 -21.73 -11.08 5.66
CA ARG A 88 -22.77 -11.59 6.58
C ARG A 88 -22.20 -11.83 7.98
N HIS A 89 -21.01 -12.41 8.07
CA HIS A 89 -20.34 -12.66 9.33
C HIS A 89 -20.06 -11.35 10.10
N VAL A 90 -19.48 -10.34 9.43
CA VAL A 90 -19.21 -9.03 10.03
C VAL A 90 -20.49 -8.36 10.52
N HIS A 91 -21.57 -8.40 9.72
CA HIS A 91 -22.87 -7.85 10.12
C HIS A 91 -23.44 -8.55 11.35
N GLN A 92 -23.46 -9.88 11.37
CA GLN A 92 -23.95 -10.65 12.51
C GLN A 92 -23.16 -10.35 13.78
N ALA A 93 -21.82 -10.36 13.69
CA ALA A 93 -20.94 -10.05 14.81
C ALA A 93 -21.19 -8.64 15.38
N PHE A 94 -21.43 -7.65 14.51
CA PHE A 94 -21.77 -6.29 14.95
C PHE A 94 -23.10 -6.26 15.72
N TYR A 95 -24.17 -6.83 15.18
CA TYR A 95 -25.47 -6.80 15.85
C TYR A 95 -25.51 -7.62 17.14
N THR A 96 -24.84 -8.78 17.19
CA THR A 96 -24.69 -9.56 18.42
C THR A 96 -23.98 -8.76 19.51
N ARG A 97 -22.92 -8.02 19.16
CA ARG A 97 -22.16 -7.18 20.09
C ARG A 97 -22.94 -5.96 20.59
N VAL A 98 -23.81 -5.40 19.77
CA VAL A 98 -24.63 -4.22 20.14
C VAL A 98 -25.84 -4.62 20.98
N ALA A 99 -26.37 -5.84 20.80
CA ALA A 99 -27.51 -6.35 21.56
C ALA A 99 -27.16 -6.91 22.95
N SER A 100 -25.86 -7.06 23.25
CA SER A 100 -25.29 -7.51 24.54
C SER A 100 -24.71 -6.35 25.33
#